data_AF-A0A0Q0XB18-F1
#
_entry.id   AF-A0A0Q0XB18-F1
#
_cell.length_a   1.000
_cell.length_b   1.000
_cell.length_c   1.000
_cell.angle_alpha   90.00
_cell.angle_beta   90.00
_cell.angle_gamma   90.00
#
_symmetry.space_group_name_H-M   'P 1'
#
loop_
_entity.id
_entity.type
_entity.pdbx_description
1 polymer ?
#
loop_
_entity_poly.entity_id
_entity_poly.type
_entity_poly.pdbx_seq_one_letter_code
_entity_poly.pdbx_strand_id
1 'polypeptide(L)'
;MEALQAVLKSNFRSFDRVAVIGGLVRDFAREGRTGFRSDVDLVIHDSKEEVALLAEKLRATPNRFGGYGYKSGPWKIDFWALETTWAKKHVPMQTLEDVLLGTFFDWDAVAYDLWERKLICHDDYLERLRTKTLEINLRPNPSPMGNLVRAIRRLVLWQLVPGERLMCFINEYLDEEALRYMQKKEEELFSYCVSSRWKTVEEAKFYLFQERGSDDLQLDLFQIKHQR
;
A
#
# COMPACT_ATOMS: atom_id res chain seq x y z
N MET A 1 15.14 12.74 4.22
CA MET A 1 15.15 12.31 2.80
C MET A 1 16.55 12.06 2.27
N GLU A 2 17.52 12.94 2.50
CA GLU A 2 18.91 12.74 2.05
C GLU A 2 19.54 11.44 2.56
N ALA A 3 19.34 11.10 3.83
CA ALA A 3 19.82 9.84 4.39
C ALA A 3 19.24 8.60 3.67
N LEU A 4 17.95 8.61 3.32
CA LEU A 4 17.34 7.53 2.55
C LEU A 4 17.94 7.45 1.14
N GLN A 5 18.13 8.59 0.48
CA GLN A 5 18.77 8.62 -0.83
C GLN A 5 20.22 8.10 -0.79
N ALA A 6 20.96 8.39 0.28
CA ALA A 6 22.31 7.85 0.47
C ALA A 6 22.29 6.33 0.60
N VAL A 7 21.38 5.78 1.42
CA VAL A 7 21.19 4.31 1.56
C VAL A 7 20.80 3.66 0.24
N LEU A 8 19.87 4.26 -0.51
CA LEU A 8 19.45 3.73 -1.81
C LEU A 8 20.61 3.73 -2.81
N LYS A 9 21.38 4.82 -2.88
CA LYS A 9 22.55 4.92 -3.76
C LYS A 9 23.67 3.97 -3.35
N SER A 10 23.96 3.80 -2.06
CA SER A 10 25.07 2.95 -1.62
C SER A 10 24.82 1.46 -1.90
N ASN A 11 23.56 1.04 -1.86
CA ASN A 11 23.19 -0.38 -1.89
C ASN A 11 22.62 -0.83 -3.24
N PHE A 12 21.89 0.02 -3.94
CA PHE A 12 21.12 -0.37 -5.13
C PHE A 12 21.63 0.24 -6.45
N ARG A 13 22.67 1.08 -6.41
CA ARG A 13 23.15 1.77 -7.62
C ARG A 13 23.80 0.86 -8.65
N SER A 14 24.23 -0.34 -8.25
CA SER A 14 24.77 -1.36 -9.16
C SER A 14 23.72 -1.90 -10.14
N PHE A 15 22.43 -1.68 -9.87
CA PHE A 15 21.34 -2.09 -10.76
C PHE A 15 20.93 -0.92 -11.67
N ASP A 16 20.69 -1.22 -12.95
CA ASP A 16 20.36 -0.22 -13.96
C ASP A 16 18.99 0.42 -13.77
N ARG A 17 18.02 -0.34 -13.26
CA ARG A 17 16.62 0.07 -13.13
C ARG A 17 16.07 -0.42 -11.78
N VAL A 18 15.76 0.53 -10.90
CA VAL A 18 15.19 0.29 -9.56
C VAL A 18 14.05 1.27 -9.32
N ALA A 19 12.88 0.76 -8.98
CA ALA A 19 11.71 1.58 -8.69
C ALA A 19 11.23 1.41 -7.25
N VAL A 20 10.87 2.52 -6.62
CA VAL A 20 10.06 2.51 -5.39
C VAL A 20 8.60 2.37 -5.80
N ILE A 21 7.85 1.43 -5.22
CA ILE A 21 6.45 1.17 -5.58
C ILE A 21 5.48 1.43 -4.42
N GLY A 22 4.27 1.88 -4.75
CA GLY A 22 3.11 1.85 -3.86
C GLY A 22 3.22 2.81 -2.68
N GLY A 23 3.41 2.25 -1.47
CA GLY A 23 3.41 2.91 -0.17
C GLY A 23 3.95 4.33 -0.16
N LEU A 24 5.24 4.41 -0.40
CA LEU A 24 6.00 5.65 -0.36
C LEU A 24 5.50 6.65 -1.39
N VAL A 25 5.38 6.24 -2.65
CA VAL A 25 5.07 7.17 -3.74
C VAL A 25 3.63 7.71 -3.61
N ARG A 26 2.68 6.85 -3.22
CA ARG A 26 1.30 7.26 -2.92
C ARG A 26 1.23 8.27 -1.79
N ASP A 27 1.92 8.03 -0.67
CA ASP A 27 1.89 8.95 0.46
C ASP A 27 2.50 10.31 0.10
N PHE A 28 3.57 10.32 -0.71
CA PHE A 28 4.12 11.56 -1.27
C PHE A 28 3.13 12.29 -2.17
N ALA A 29 2.41 11.57 -3.04
CA ALA A 29 1.39 12.16 -3.92
C ALA A 29 0.20 12.74 -3.13
N ARG A 30 -0.19 12.10 -2.01
CA ARG A 30 -1.33 12.52 -1.18
C ARG A 30 -0.98 13.62 -0.17
N GLU A 31 0.13 13.50 0.53
CA GLU A 31 0.44 14.30 1.73
C GLU A 31 1.73 15.14 1.60
N GLY A 32 2.42 15.03 0.48
CA GLY A 32 3.71 15.68 0.29
C GLY A 32 4.81 15.13 1.21
N ARG A 33 5.84 15.94 1.47
CA ARG A 33 7.09 15.48 2.14
C ARG A 33 6.95 15.22 3.63
N THR A 34 5.87 15.68 4.27
CA THR A 34 5.70 15.67 5.74
C THR A 34 4.94 14.45 6.26
N GLY A 35 4.37 13.61 5.39
CA GLY A 35 3.44 12.54 5.76
C GLY A 35 3.95 11.09 5.64
N PHE A 36 5.17 10.87 5.13
CA PHE A 36 5.62 9.50 4.85
C PHE A 36 5.89 8.69 6.13
N ARG A 37 5.10 7.63 6.31
CA ARG A 37 5.29 6.58 7.33
C ARG A 37 5.32 5.16 6.74
N SER A 38 5.14 5.03 5.42
CA SER A 38 5.11 3.73 4.76
C SER A 38 6.49 3.07 4.79
N ASP A 39 6.52 1.76 4.56
CA ASP A 39 7.76 1.06 4.27
C ASP A 39 8.30 1.49 2.88
N VAL A 40 9.58 1.19 2.61
CA VAL A 40 10.19 1.42 1.30
C VAL A 40 10.18 0.09 0.54
N ASP A 41 9.24 -0.05 -0.39
CA ASP A 41 9.12 -1.22 -1.26
C ASP A 41 9.85 -0.96 -2.59
N LEU A 42 10.83 -1.80 -2.93
CA LEU A 42 11.65 -1.67 -4.13
C LEU A 42 11.44 -2.86 -5.09
N VAL A 43 11.32 -2.55 -6.38
CA VAL A 43 11.39 -3.54 -7.46
C VAL A 43 12.65 -3.29 -8.27
N ILE A 44 13.43 -4.34 -8.48
CA ILE A 44 14.69 -4.32 -9.21
C ILE A 44 14.49 -5.05 -10.53
N HIS A 45 14.77 -4.40 -11.66
CA HIS A 45 14.70 -5.05 -12.97
C HIS A 45 16.03 -5.73 -13.29
N ASP A 46 16.26 -6.83 -12.60
CA ASP A 46 17.42 -7.71 -12.76
C ASP A 46 17.00 -9.15 -12.43
N SER A 47 17.90 -10.10 -12.65
CA SER A 47 17.74 -11.50 -12.27
C SER A 47 17.57 -11.69 -10.76
N LYS A 48 16.84 -12.75 -10.38
CA LYS A 48 16.70 -13.13 -8.97
C LYS A 48 18.04 -13.49 -8.34
N GLU A 49 18.99 -14.00 -9.10
CA GLU A 49 20.34 -14.33 -8.63
C GLU A 49 21.09 -13.09 -8.16
N GLU A 50 21.14 -12.02 -8.97
CA GLU A 50 21.81 -10.77 -8.60
C GLU A 50 21.11 -10.10 -7.39
N VAL A 51 19.79 -10.15 -7.33
CA VAL A 51 19.03 -9.64 -6.18
C VAL A 51 19.29 -10.48 -4.91
N ALA A 52 19.46 -11.80 -5.05
CA ALA A 52 19.83 -12.67 -3.92
C ALA A 52 21.25 -12.37 -3.41
N LEU A 53 22.21 -12.12 -4.30
CA LEU A 53 23.57 -11.70 -3.91
C LEU A 53 23.55 -10.37 -3.13
N LEU A 54 22.72 -9.41 -3.56
CA LEU A 54 22.50 -8.18 -2.79
C LEU A 54 21.91 -8.51 -1.40
N ALA A 55 20.92 -9.40 -1.33
CA ALA A 55 20.31 -9.78 -0.07
C ALA A 55 21.31 -10.39 0.92
N GLU A 56 22.21 -11.26 0.45
CA GLU A 56 23.30 -11.80 1.27
C GLU A 56 24.24 -10.70 1.77
N LYS A 57 24.67 -9.80 0.88
CA LYS A 57 25.52 -8.65 1.24
C LYS A 57 24.89 -7.76 2.31
N LEU A 58 23.57 -7.54 2.23
CA LEU A 58 22.82 -6.72 3.18
C LEU A 58 22.36 -7.48 4.43
N ARG A 59 22.60 -8.81 4.51
CA ARG A 59 22.04 -9.70 5.53
C ARG A 59 20.51 -9.58 5.64
N ALA A 60 19.85 -9.45 4.49
CA ALA A 60 18.42 -9.32 4.39
C ALA A 60 17.71 -10.67 4.62
N THR A 61 16.50 -10.63 5.16
CA THR A 61 15.69 -11.83 5.43
C THR A 61 14.65 -12.05 4.33
N PRO A 62 14.46 -13.27 3.82
CA PRO A 62 13.43 -13.54 2.82
C PRO A 62 12.04 -13.25 3.38
N ASN A 63 11.14 -12.74 2.53
CA ASN A 63 9.77 -12.44 2.88
C ASN A 63 8.79 -13.37 2.14
N ARG A 64 7.53 -13.40 2.60
CA ARG A 64 6.47 -14.27 2.04
C ARG A 64 6.06 -13.93 0.60
N PHE A 65 6.54 -12.82 0.04
CA PHE A 65 6.17 -12.32 -1.28
C PHE A 65 7.23 -12.62 -2.36
N GLY A 66 8.28 -13.38 -2.01
CA GLY A 66 9.36 -13.72 -2.95
C GLY A 66 10.48 -12.67 -3.02
N GLY A 67 10.52 -11.76 -2.05
CA GLY A 67 11.56 -10.75 -1.88
C GLY A 67 12.34 -10.91 -0.58
N TYR A 68 13.03 -9.84 -0.21
CA TYR A 68 13.85 -9.74 0.99
C TYR A 68 13.53 -8.43 1.72
N GLY A 69 13.64 -8.46 3.04
CA GLY A 69 13.50 -7.29 3.90
C GLY A 69 14.77 -7.05 4.70
N TYR A 70 15.17 -5.79 4.82
CA TYR A 70 16.24 -5.40 5.74
C TYR A 70 15.94 -4.04 6.37
N LYS A 71 16.64 -3.75 7.47
CA LYS A 71 16.54 -2.47 8.17
C LYS A 71 17.81 -1.65 7.96
N SER A 72 17.64 -0.39 7.60
CA SER A 72 18.74 0.59 7.50
C SER A 72 18.37 1.85 8.27
N GLY A 73 18.88 1.98 9.50
CA GLY A 73 18.48 3.03 10.43
C GLY A 73 16.97 2.97 10.72
N PRO A 74 16.21 4.07 10.51
CA PRO A 74 14.77 4.08 10.74
C PRO A 74 13.96 3.43 9.61
N TRP A 75 14.60 3.06 8.48
CA TRP A 75 13.90 2.58 7.29
C TRP A 75 13.81 1.07 7.28
N LYS A 76 12.60 0.55 7.13
CA LYS A 76 12.35 -0.82 6.68
C LYS A 76 12.28 -0.79 5.15
N ILE A 77 13.18 -1.53 4.52
CA ILE A 77 13.31 -1.61 3.08
C ILE A 77 13.06 -3.04 2.67
N ASP A 78 11.98 -3.25 1.93
CA ASP A 78 11.65 -4.51 1.28
C ASP A 78 12.00 -4.38 -0.21
N PHE A 79 12.60 -5.42 -0.78
CA PHE A 79 13.02 -5.41 -2.18
C PHE A 79 12.89 -6.78 -2.82
N TRP A 80 12.64 -6.81 -4.13
CA TRP A 80 12.58 -8.06 -4.90
C TRP A 80 12.98 -7.83 -6.36
N ALA A 81 13.35 -8.92 -7.03
CA ALA A 81 13.52 -8.93 -8.47
C ALA A 81 12.15 -8.85 -9.15
N LEU A 82 12.04 -8.10 -10.25
CA LEU A 82 10.82 -8.01 -11.04
C LEU A 82 10.26 -9.41 -11.36
N GLU A 83 11.15 -10.35 -11.70
CA GLU A 83 10.79 -11.71 -12.03
C GLU A 83 10.31 -12.58 -10.86
N THR A 84 10.58 -12.20 -9.61
CA THR A 84 10.09 -12.92 -8.42
C THR A 84 8.87 -12.25 -7.78
N THR A 85 8.41 -11.12 -8.33
CA THR A 85 7.21 -10.43 -7.85
C THR A 85 6.03 -11.40 -7.80
N TRP A 86 5.38 -11.48 -6.64
CA TRP A 86 4.22 -12.36 -6.44
C TRP A 86 3.14 -12.21 -7.52
N ALA A 87 2.88 -10.98 -7.97
CA ALA A 87 1.88 -10.66 -8.98
C ALA A 87 2.16 -11.24 -10.37
N LYS A 88 3.39 -11.63 -10.69
CA LYS A 88 3.76 -12.29 -11.96
C LYS A 88 2.99 -13.59 -12.20
N LYS A 89 2.43 -14.20 -11.15
CA LYS A 89 1.55 -15.38 -11.23
C LYS A 89 0.17 -15.07 -11.81
N HIS A 90 -0.20 -13.80 -11.90
CA HIS A 90 -1.55 -13.35 -12.25
C HIS A 90 -1.56 -12.34 -13.40
N VAL A 91 -0.50 -11.55 -13.56
CA VAL A 91 -0.35 -10.55 -14.62
C VAL A 91 1.03 -10.69 -15.29
N PRO A 92 1.13 -10.38 -16.59
CA PRO A 92 2.44 -10.35 -17.26
C PRO A 92 3.32 -9.28 -16.62
N MET A 93 4.57 -9.63 -16.32
CA MET A 93 5.58 -8.72 -15.80
C MET A 93 6.87 -8.88 -16.59
N GLN A 94 7.14 -7.90 -17.45
CA GLN A 94 8.31 -7.85 -18.33
C GLN A 94 9.15 -6.59 -18.10
N THR A 95 8.51 -5.50 -17.70
CA THR A 95 9.12 -4.19 -17.49
C THR A 95 8.82 -3.65 -16.09
N LEU A 96 9.53 -2.61 -15.65
CA LEU A 96 9.20 -1.95 -14.39
C LEU A 96 7.83 -1.28 -14.43
N GLU A 97 7.36 -0.89 -15.60
CA GLU A 97 6.03 -0.31 -15.79
C GLU A 97 4.91 -1.31 -15.46
N ASP A 98 5.14 -2.59 -15.70
CA ASP A 98 4.14 -3.65 -15.42
C ASP A 98 3.89 -3.84 -13.91
N VAL A 99 4.75 -3.32 -13.03
CA VAL A 99 4.58 -3.43 -11.57
C VAL A 99 3.28 -2.79 -11.09
N LEU A 100 2.78 -1.80 -11.83
CA LEU A 100 1.51 -1.13 -11.53
C LEU A 100 0.35 -2.12 -11.54
N LEU A 101 0.38 -3.10 -12.45
CA LEU A 101 -0.64 -4.14 -12.60
C LEU A 101 -0.69 -5.09 -11.39
N GLY A 102 0.38 -5.16 -10.60
CA GLY A 102 0.54 -6.11 -9.51
C GLY A 102 0.01 -5.66 -8.16
N THR A 103 -0.50 -4.44 -8.07
CA THR A 103 -0.92 -3.83 -6.80
C THR A 103 -2.39 -4.13 -6.51
N PHE A 104 -2.73 -4.37 -5.24
CA PHE A 104 -4.12 -4.69 -4.89
C PHE A 104 -5.05 -3.47 -5.05
N PHE A 105 -4.63 -2.31 -4.56
CA PHE A 105 -5.38 -1.07 -4.67
C PHE A 105 -4.84 -0.22 -5.83
N ASP A 106 -5.72 0.45 -6.55
CA ASP A 106 -5.33 1.37 -7.63
C ASP A 106 -4.52 2.58 -7.13
N TRP A 107 -4.78 3.06 -5.92
CA TRP A 107 -3.95 4.08 -5.26
C TRP A 107 -2.53 3.59 -4.96
N ASP A 108 -2.30 2.28 -4.91
CA ASP A 108 -0.96 1.70 -4.77
C ASP A 108 -0.29 1.48 -6.14
N ALA A 109 -1.03 1.61 -7.26
CA ALA A 109 -0.54 1.45 -8.63
C ALA A 109 0.25 2.67 -9.11
N VAL A 110 1.33 2.95 -8.38
CA VAL A 110 2.28 4.03 -8.69
C VAL A 110 3.69 3.57 -8.35
N ALA A 111 4.66 3.95 -9.17
CA ALA A 111 6.07 3.72 -8.91
C ALA A 111 6.91 4.94 -9.29
N TYR A 112 8.10 5.03 -8.71
CA TYR A 112 9.08 6.06 -9.04
C TYR A 112 10.42 5.39 -9.33
N ASP A 113 10.87 5.53 -10.58
CA ASP A 113 12.18 5.07 -11.00
C ASP A 113 13.25 5.96 -10.38
N LEU A 114 14.11 5.35 -9.55
CA LEU A 114 15.11 6.08 -8.78
C LEU A 114 16.16 6.74 -9.67
N TRP A 115 16.52 6.08 -10.78
CA TRP A 115 17.68 6.45 -11.59
C TRP A 115 17.28 7.27 -12.80
N GLU A 116 16.19 6.90 -13.47
CA GLU A 116 15.58 7.74 -14.53
C GLU A 116 14.88 8.96 -13.96
N ARG A 117 14.64 8.98 -12.64
CA ARG A 117 13.92 10.06 -11.93
C ARG A 117 12.53 10.30 -12.53
N LYS A 118 11.86 9.21 -12.88
CA LYS A 118 10.60 9.20 -13.62
C LYS A 118 9.48 8.62 -12.78
N LEU A 119 8.35 9.32 -12.75
CA LEU A 119 7.11 8.77 -12.19
C LEU A 119 6.51 7.79 -13.21
N ILE A 120 6.13 6.62 -12.71
CA ILE A 120 5.49 5.55 -13.45
C ILE A 120 4.08 5.40 -12.84
N CYS A 121 3.06 5.85 -13.56
CA CYS A 121 1.66 5.77 -13.15
C CYS A 121 0.76 5.77 -14.37
N HIS A 122 -0.52 5.42 -14.19
CA HIS A 122 -1.54 5.67 -15.20
C HIS A 122 -1.77 7.19 -15.36
N ASP A 123 -2.18 7.61 -16.57
CA ASP A 123 -2.44 9.03 -16.88
C ASP A 123 -3.53 9.65 -15.98
N ASP A 124 -4.47 8.83 -15.51
CA ASP A 124 -5.57 9.23 -14.63
C ASP A 124 -5.25 9.07 -13.13
N TYR A 125 -4.01 8.71 -12.76
CA TYR A 125 -3.66 8.42 -11.36
C TYR A 125 -3.96 9.59 -10.40
N LEU A 126 -3.58 10.81 -10.77
CA LEU A 126 -3.86 12.00 -9.96
C LEU A 126 -5.35 12.34 -9.90
N GLU A 127 -6.10 12.05 -10.98
CA GLU A 127 -7.55 12.22 -11.00
C GLU A 127 -8.22 11.26 -10.01
N ARG A 128 -7.80 10.00 -9.95
CA ARG A 128 -8.32 9.02 -8.99
C ARG A 128 -8.06 9.42 -7.53
N LEU A 129 -6.91 10.03 -7.25
CA LEU A 129 -6.64 10.60 -5.93
C LEU A 129 -7.59 11.76 -5.63
N ARG A 130 -7.86 12.61 -6.62
CA ARG A 130 -8.75 13.79 -6.50
C ARG A 130 -10.21 13.40 -6.29
N THR A 131 -10.71 12.38 -7.00
CA THR A 131 -12.10 11.90 -6.85
C THR A 131 -12.35 11.15 -5.55
N LYS A 132 -11.29 10.84 -4.79
CA LYS A 132 -11.36 10.10 -3.51
C LYS A 132 -12.03 8.73 -3.64
N THR A 133 -11.94 8.10 -4.81
CA THR A 133 -12.43 6.75 -5.03
C THR A 133 -11.28 5.76 -4.86
N LEU A 134 -11.42 4.81 -3.95
CA LEU A 134 -10.47 3.70 -3.79
C LEU A 134 -11.04 2.45 -4.47
N GLU A 135 -10.25 1.82 -5.34
CA GLU A 135 -10.71 0.64 -6.07
C GLU A 135 -9.67 -0.49 -6.06
N ILE A 136 -10.15 -1.72 -6.27
CA ILE A 136 -9.32 -2.89 -6.50
C ILE A 136 -8.74 -2.86 -7.91
N ASN A 137 -7.42 -2.90 -8.00
CA ASN A 137 -6.66 -3.03 -9.23
C ASN A 137 -6.43 -4.51 -9.57
N LEU A 138 -5.71 -5.27 -8.73
CA LEU A 138 -5.54 -6.73 -8.87
C LEU A 138 -6.20 -7.48 -7.70
N ARG A 139 -7.28 -8.22 -7.99
CA ARG A 139 -8.06 -8.93 -6.95
C ARG A 139 -7.34 -10.13 -6.30
N PRO A 140 -6.67 -11.03 -7.06
CA PRO A 140 -5.87 -12.08 -6.45
C PRO A 140 -4.86 -11.47 -5.49
N ASN A 141 -4.79 -12.00 -4.26
CA ASN A 141 -3.82 -11.55 -3.28
C ASN A 141 -3.55 -12.64 -2.23
N PRO A 142 -2.36 -12.68 -1.61
CA PRO A 142 -2.01 -13.73 -0.65
C PRO A 142 -2.60 -13.51 0.75
N SER A 143 -3.33 -12.41 0.99
CA SER A 143 -3.89 -12.11 2.31
C SER A 143 -5.18 -11.28 2.21
N PRO A 144 -6.32 -11.90 1.85
CA PRO A 144 -7.59 -11.19 1.71
C PRO A 144 -7.97 -10.42 2.97
N MET A 145 -7.84 -11.05 4.15
CA MET A 145 -8.10 -10.39 5.43
C MET A 145 -7.19 -9.17 5.67
N GLY A 146 -5.91 -9.26 5.32
CA GLY A 146 -4.98 -8.13 5.45
C GLY A 146 -5.37 -6.96 4.54
N ASN A 147 -5.82 -7.25 3.33
CA ASN A 147 -6.33 -6.24 2.42
C ASN A 147 -7.70 -5.69 2.83
N LEU A 148 -8.55 -6.48 3.49
CA LEU A 148 -9.80 -6.00 4.08
C LEU A 148 -9.54 -4.96 5.18
N VAL A 149 -8.64 -5.25 6.12
CA VAL A 149 -8.23 -4.29 7.16
C VAL A 149 -7.66 -3.02 6.53
N ARG A 150 -6.79 -3.16 5.52
CA ARG A 150 -6.24 -2.01 4.79
C ARG A 150 -7.31 -1.20 4.09
N ALA A 151 -8.26 -1.84 3.41
CA ALA A 151 -9.35 -1.18 2.70
C ALA A 151 -10.17 -0.32 3.67
N ILE A 152 -10.71 -0.94 4.71
CA ILE A 152 -11.58 -0.27 5.69
C ILE A 152 -10.84 0.89 6.35
N ARG A 153 -9.61 0.68 6.81
CA ARG A 153 -8.80 1.75 7.40
C ARG A 153 -8.59 2.92 6.45
N ARG A 154 -8.30 2.65 5.18
CA ARG A 154 -8.10 3.70 4.17
C ARG A 154 -9.39 4.45 3.87
N LEU A 155 -10.51 3.75 3.70
CA LEU A 155 -11.82 4.37 3.49
C LEU A 155 -12.16 5.33 4.63
N VAL A 156 -11.95 4.92 5.89
CA VAL A 156 -12.24 5.77 7.05
C VAL A 156 -11.23 6.90 7.23
N LEU A 157 -9.93 6.58 7.31
CA LEU A 157 -8.89 7.57 7.67
C LEU A 157 -8.63 8.58 6.57
N TRP A 158 -8.77 8.16 5.30
CA TRP A 158 -8.53 9.01 4.14
C TRP A 158 -9.84 9.55 3.55
N GLN A 159 -10.98 9.22 4.17
CA GLN A 159 -12.30 9.70 3.78
C GLN A 159 -12.60 9.41 2.30
N LEU A 160 -12.43 8.14 1.92
CA LEU A 160 -12.60 7.67 0.55
C LEU A 160 -13.92 6.94 0.40
N VAL A 161 -14.39 6.90 -0.84
CA VAL A 161 -15.54 6.08 -1.26
C VAL A 161 -15.01 4.84 -1.96
N PRO A 162 -15.52 3.63 -1.64
CA PRO A 162 -15.13 2.43 -2.36
C PRO A 162 -15.74 2.40 -3.76
N GLY A 163 -14.95 1.97 -4.75
CA GLY A 163 -15.48 1.56 -6.05
C GLY A 163 -16.26 0.24 -5.98
N GLU A 164 -16.92 -0.13 -7.07
CA GLU A 164 -17.80 -1.29 -7.13
C GLU A 164 -17.09 -2.62 -6.79
N ARG A 165 -15.86 -2.82 -7.27
CA ARG A 165 -15.13 -4.06 -6.99
C ARG A 165 -14.73 -4.12 -5.53
N LEU A 166 -14.32 -2.99 -4.94
CA LEU A 166 -14.01 -2.90 -3.53
C LEU A 166 -15.25 -3.09 -2.64
N MET A 167 -16.40 -2.54 -3.02
CA MET A 167 -17.67 -2.80 -2.33
C MET A 167 -18.02 -4.29 -2.34
N CYS A 168 -17.92 -4.95 -3.50
CA CYS A 168 -18.13 -6.39 -3.62
C CYS A 168 -17.19 -7.19 -2.71
N PHE A 169 -15.90 -6.83 -2.71
CA PHE A 169 -14.89 -7.48 -1.86
C PHE A 169 -15.18 -7.28 -0.37
N ILE A 170 -15.56 -6.07 0.06
CA ILE A 170 -15.95 -5.81 1.45
C ILE A 170 -17.20 -6.62 1.81
N ASN A 171 -18.19 -6.70 0.92
CA ASN A 171 -19.39 -7.49 1.16
C ASN A 171 -19.11 -8.99 1.33
N GLU A 172 -18.19 -9.52 0.52
CA GLU A 172 -17.78 -10.92 0.54
C GLU A 172 -16.97 -11.29 1.79
N TYR A 173 -16.04 -10.43 2.22
CA TYR A 173 -15.07 -10.78 3.27
C TYR A 173 -15.35 -10.14 4.63
N LEU A 174 -16.21 -9.13 4.73
CA LEU A 174 -16.61 -8.53 6.00
C LEU A 174 -17.87 -9.23 6.54
N ASP A 175 -17.62 -10.21 7.40
CA ASP A 175 -18.61 -10.83 8.27
C ASP A 175 -18.29 -10.52 9.75
N GLU A 176 -19.09 -11.08 10.65
CA GLU A 176 -19.00 -10.82 12.09
C GLU A 176 -17.67 -11.31 12.70
N GLU A 177 -17.12 -12.41 12.17
CA GLU A 177 -15.83 -12.91 12.60
C GLU A 177 -14.69 -12.01 12.10
N ALA A 178 -14.77 -11.58 10.85
CA ALA A 178 -13.83 -10.65 10.22
C ALA A 178 -13.81 -9.30 10.94
N LEU A 179 -14.98 -8.78 11.34
CA LEU A 179 -15.09 -7.53 12.11
C LEU A 179 -14.38 -7.66 13.46
N ARG A 180 -14.66 -8.72 14.23
CA ARG A 180 -13.97 -8.98 15.51
C ARG A 180 -12.48 -9.18 15.34
N TYR A 181 -12.06 -9.92 14.31
CA TYR A 181 -10.66 -10.11 13.97
C TYR A 181 -9.98 -8.78 13.67
N MET A 182 -10.60 -7.93 12.85
CA MET A 182 -10.09 -6.60 12.51
C MET A 182 -9.95 -5.75 13.77
N GLN A 183 -10.97 -5.68 14.63
CA GLN A 183 -10.91 -4.91 15.88
C GLN A 183 -9.72 -5.32 16.74
N LYS A 184 -9.56 -6.62 16.98
CA LYS A 184 -8.41 -7.15 17.74
C LYS A 184 -7.08 -6.81 17.07
N LYS A 185 -6.98 -6.96 15.74
CA LYS A 185 -5.75 -6.61 15.00
C LYS A 185 -5.45 -5.13 15.03
N GLU A 186 -6.45 -4.28 15.07
CA GLU A 186 -6.22 -2.86 15.19
C GLU A 186 -5.69 -2.48 16.56
N GLU A 187 -6.23 -3.07 17.63
CA GLU A 187 -5.74 -2.87 19.00
C GLU A 187 -4.28 -3.31 19.16
N GLU A 188 -3.87 -4.39 18.49
CA GLU A 188 -2.50 -4.90 18.52
C GLU A 188 -1.50 -4.02 17.75
N LEU A 189 -1.93 -3.40 16.64
CA LEU A 189 -1.01 -2.85 15.63
C LEU A 189 -1.07 -1.33 15.47
N PHE A 190 -2.16 -0.69 15.89
CA PHE A 190 -2.38 0.73 15.64
C PHE A 190 -2.74 1.48 16.91
N SER A 191 -2.23 2.70 17.04
CA SER A 191 -2.60 3.62 18.13
C SER A 191 -4.05 4.10 18.04
N TYR A 192 -4.70 3.92 16.88
CA TYR A 192 -6.07 4.34 16.62
C TYR A 192 -6.81 3.26 15.83
N CYS A 193 -7.87 2.73 16.45
CA CYS A 193 -8.75 1.71 15.89
C CYS A 193 -9.94 2.40 15.22
N VAL A 194 -10.16 2.14 13.93
CA VAL A 194 -11.35 2.68 13.24
C VAL A 194 -12.55 1.78 13.44
N SER A 195 -12.33 0.47 13.58
CA SER A 195 -13.37 -0.54 13.55
C SER A 195 -14.13 -0.73 14.86
N SER A 196 -13.60 -0.22 15.98
CA SER A 196 -14.25 -0.30 17.29
C SER A 196 -15.53 0.53 17.39
N ARG A 197 -15.79 1.41 16.42
CA ARG A 197 -17.02 2.22 16.35
C ARG A 197 -18.26 1.42 15.95
N TRP A 198 -18.08 0.26 15.31
CA TRP A 198 -19.18 -0.57 14.83
C TRP A 198 -19.32 -1.79 15.72
N LYS A 199 -20.55 -2.07 16.15
CA LYS A 199 -20.91 -3.26 16.91
C LYS A 199 -21.27 -4.43 16.01
N THR A 200 -21.79 -4.13 14.82
CA THR A 200 -22.20 -5.15 13.83
C THR A 200 -21.64 -4.84 12.45
N VAL A 201 -21.65 -5.86 11.60
CA VAL A 201 -21.27 -5.73 10.18
C VAL A 201 -22.24 -4.84 9.42
N GLU A 202 -23.52 -4.84 9.76
CA GLU A 202 -24.51 -3.96 9.13
C GLU A 202 -24.18 -2.49 9.39
N GLU A 203 -23.83 -2.12 10.63
CA GLU A 203 -23.39 -0.76 10.97
C GLU A 203 -22.12 -0.38 10.18
N ALA A 204 -21.16 -1.30 10.09
CA ALA A 204 -19.91 -1.08 9.35
C ALA A 204 -20.17 -0.87 7.85
N LYS A 205 -20.93 -1.77 7.22
CA LYS A 205 -21.28 -1.69 5.79
C LYS A 205 -22.10 -0.47 5.47
N PHE A 206 -23.09 -0.15 6.32
CA PHE A 206 -23.87 1.07 6.19
C PHE A 206 -22.94 2.28 6.12
N TYR A 207 -22.07 2.46 7.12
CA TYR A 207 -21.13 3.59 7.18
C TYR A 207 -20.12 3.62 6.01
N LEU A 208 -19.61 2.47 5.57
CA LEU A 208 -18.61 2.37 4.52
C LEU A 208 -19.17 2.65 3.12
N PHE A 209 -20.46 2.43 2.91
CA PHE A 209 -21.11 2.55 1.60
C PHE A 209 -21.99 3.79 1.45
N GLN A 210 -22.12 4.63 2.48
CA GLN A 210 -22.83 5.90 2.33
C GLN A 210 -22.05 6.85 1.43
N GLU A 211 -22.74 7.47 0.47
CA GLU A 211 -22.26 8.69 -0.16
C GLU A 211 -22.23 9.79 0.90
N ARG A 212 -21.04 10.32 1.21
CA ARG A 212 -20.92 11.40 2.18
C ARG A 212 -20.99 12.76 1.51
N GLY A 213 -21.86 13.61 2.04
CA GLY A 213 -21.81 15.05 1.79
C GLY A 213 -20.61 15.70 2.47
N SER A 214 -20.24 16.89 2.00
CA SER A 214 -19.11 17.70 2.48
C SER A 214 -19.07 17.93 4.00
N ASP A 215 -20.24 17.97 4.65
CA ASP A 215 -20.39 18.39 6.05
C ASP A 215 -20.12 17.26 7.07
N ASP A 216 -20.44 16.00 6.73
CA ASP A 216 -20.18 14.84 7.59
C ASP A 216 -18.67 14.59 7.77
N LEU A 217 -17.87 15.02 6.80
CA LEU A 217 -16.41 14.87 6.77
C LEU A 217 -15.70 15.77 7.79
N GLN A 218 -16.29 16.93 8.14
CA GLN A 218 -15.72 17.87 9.10
C GLN A 218 -15.91 17.41 10.56
N LEU A 219 -17.06 16.79 10.87
CA LEU A 219 -17.36 16.26 12.19
C LEU A 219 -16.44 15.10 12.57
N ASP A 220 -16.17 14.18 11.63
CA ASP A 220 -15.24 13.06 11.84
C ASP A 220 -13.78 13.55 12.04
N LEU A 221 -13.35 14.59 11.31
CA LEU A 221 -12.01 15.19 11.49
C LEU A 221 -11.84 15.81 12.89
N PHE A 222 -12.89 16.42 13.42
CA PHE A 222 -12.89 17.01 14.75
C PHE A 222 -12.74 15.92 15.83
N GLN A 223 -13.48 14.83 15.70
CA GLN A 223 -13.38 13.69 16.63
C GLN A 223 -12.02 12.97 16.54
N ILE A 224 -11.44 12.83 15.36
CA ILE A 224 -10.10 12.23 15.17
C ILE A 224 -8.99 13.13 15.75
N LYS A 225 -9.13 14.46 15.68
CA LYS A 225 -8.13 15.39 16.23
C LYS A 225 -8.17 15.51 17.76
N HIS A 226 -9.33 15.30 18.40
CA HIS A 226 -9.49 15.42 19.85
C HIS A 226 -9.14 14.16 20.66
N GLN A 227 -8.77 13.06 19.99
CA GLN A 227 -8.24 11.85 20.63
C GLN A 227 -6.71 11.70 20.51
N ARG A 228 -6.01 12.78 20.16
CA ARG A 228 -4.53 12.86 20.12
C ARG A 228 -3.95 13.40 21.42
#